data_AF-A0A1W9T8L7-F1
#
_entry.id   AF-A0A1W9T8L7-F1
#
_cell.length_a   1.000
_cell.length_b   1.000
_cell.length_c   1.000
_cell.angle_alpha   90.00
_cell.angle_beta   90.00
_cell.angle_gamma   90.00
#
_symmetry.space_group_name_H-M   'P 1'
#
loop_
_entity.id
_entity.type
_entity.pdbx_description
1 polymer ?
#
loop_
_entity_poly.entity_id
_entity_poly.type
_entity_poly.pdbx_seq_one_letter_code
_entity_poly.pdbx_strand_id
1 'polypeptide(L)'
;MLLDEQGYTLHPDRFPEKGEQGFVVFSTAGFPDVEHNFEGLKLSYRMWGSHSENMHLMGEFFLTAAEIIVQPVYEGRRNMIKDVCIKTGKQIVEQGKIDQDLMLAVQDSTVSKETFQMQADMFWESLDGKKSFLSSIPKI
;
A
#
# COMPACT_ATOMS: atom_id res chain seq x y z
N MET A 1 21.84 -5.74 -22.96
CA MET A 1 21.37 -4.53 -22.26
C MET A 1 20.62 -3.73 -23.29
N LEU A 2 19.34 -3.44 -23.05
CA LEU A 2 18.51 -2.64 -23.96
C LEU A 2 18.64 -1.17 -23.60
N LEU A 3 18.34 -0.30 -24.56
CA LEU A 3 18.25 1.15 -24.35
C LEU A 3 16.83 1.60 -24.70
N ASP A 4 16.26 2.49 -23.91
CA ASP A 4 15.01 3.18 -24.27
C ASP A 4 15.26 4.30 -25.30
N GLU A 5 14.20 5.00 -25.71
CA GLU A 5 14.25 6.11 -26.68
C GLU A 5 15.11 7.29 -26.20
N GLN A 6 15.33 7.41 -24.90
CA GLN A 6 16.13 8.45 -24.26
C GLN A 6 17.57 7.99 -24.00
N GLY A 7 17.91 6.75 -24.32
CA GLY A 7 19.24 6.17 -24.14
C GLY A 7 19.51 5.62 -22.74
N TYR A 8 18.50 5.46 -21.89
CA TYR A 8 18.64 4.83 -20.57
C TYR A 8 18.63 3.31 -20.66
N THR A 9 19.35 2.66 -19.76
CA THR A 9 19.47 1.21 -19.75
C THR A 9 18.20 0.54 -19.24
N LEU A 10 17.64 -0.39 -20.02
CA LEU A 10 16.51 -1.21 -19.64
C LEU A 10 16.92 -2.66 -19.34
N HIS A 11 16.18 -3.29 -18.44
CA HIS A 11 16.22 -4.72 -18.24
C HIS A 11 15.40 -5.41 -19.34
N PRO A 12 15.97 -6.37 -20.09
CA PRO A 12 15.23 -7.13 -21.09
C PRO A 12 14.16 -7.99 -20.45
N ASP A 13 13.06 -8.21 -21.18
CA ASP A 13 12.07 -9.17 -20.73
C ASP A 13 12.67 -10.58 -20.65
N ARG A 14 12.36 -11.27 -19.55
CA ARG A 14 12.75 -12.66 -19.33
C ARG A 14 11.80 -13.63 -20.05
N PHE A 15 10.54 -13.24 -20.24
CA PHE A 15 9.49 -14.09 -20.82
C PHE A 15 8.62 -13.34 -21.84
N PRO A 16 9.16 -12.96 -23.02
CA PRO A 16 8.45 -12.19 -24.04
C PRO A 16 7.12 -12.81 -24.49
N GLU A 17 7.02 -14.14 -24.42
CA GLU A 17 5.81 -14.88 -24.76
C GLU A 17 4.61 -14.58 -23.85
N LYS A 18 4.83 -13.98 -22.68
CA LYS A 18 3.77 -13.61 -21.74
C LYS A 18 3.12 -12.25 -22.05
N GLY A 19 3.70 -11.49 -22.98
CA GLY A 19 3.22 -10.16 -23.34
C GLY A 19 3.33 -9.14 -22.19
N GLU A 20 2.61 -8.04 -22.31
CA GLU A 20 2.58 -6.98 -21.29
C GLU A 20 2.08 -7.51 -19.94
N GLN A 21 2.84 -7.21 -18.89
CA GLN A 21 2.52 -7.57 -17.52
C GLN A 21 2.35 -6.31 -16.68
N GLY A 22 1.41 -6.39 -15.75
CA GLY A 22 1.20 -5.34 -14.76
C GLY A 22 1.43 -5.87 -13.35
N PHE A 23 1.94 -5.02 -12.47
CA PHE A 23 2.03 -5.33 -11.04
C PHE A 23 1.44 -4.21 -10.20
N VAL A 24 0.94 -4.59 -9.02
CA VAL A 24 0.33 -3.70 -8.04
C VAL A 24 1.01 -3.92 -6.72
N VAL A 25 1.29 -2.82 -6.04
CA VAL A 25 1.95 -2.85 -4.74
C VAL A 25 0.92 -2.53 -3.66
N PHE A 26 0.84 -3.39 -2.66
CA PHE A 26 0.20 -3.09 -1.38
C PHE A 26 1.29 -3.07 -0.32
N SER A 27 1.53 -1.91 0.27
CA SER A 27 2.48 -1.73 1.36
C SER A 27 1.77 -1.12 2.56
N THR A 28 2.17 -1.55 3.76
CA THR A 28 1.51 -1.18 5.01
C THR A 28 2.55 -0.73 6.02
N ALA A 29 2.22 0.29 6.81
CA ALA A 29 3.07 0.74 7.89
C ALA A 29 2.25 1.19 9.12
N GLY A 30 2.89 1.15 10.27
CA GLY A 30 2.38 1.68 11.54
C GLY A 30 2.49 3.21 11.67
N PHE A 31 2.68 3.95 10.57
CA PHE A 31 2.77 5.41 10.59
C PHE A 31 1.49 6.04 10.03
N PRO A 32 1.06 7.22 10.53
CA PRO A 32 -0.19 7.84 10.11
C PRO A 32 -0.08 8.55 8.75
N ASP A 33 1.14 8.74 8.22
CA ASP A 33 1.37 9.51 7.00
C ASP A 33 2.09 8.70 5.93
N VAL A 34 1.77 8.99 4.67
CA VAL A 34 2.53 8.46 3.53
C VAL A 34 3.84 9.23 3.32
N GLU A 35 3.76 10.56 3.40
CA GLU A 35 4.90 11.45 3.22
C GLU A 35 6.00 11.11 4.23
N HIS A 36 7.25 11.11 3.77
CA HIS A 36 8.45 10.72 4.51
C HIS A 36 8.55 9.24 4.95
N ASN A 37 7.45 8.48 5.00
CA ASN A 37 7.48 7.07 5.44
C ASN A 37 7.59 6.07 4.28
N PHE A 38 7.05 6.40 3.10
CA PHE A 38 7.01 5.47 1.95
C PHE A 38 7.88 5.90 0.76
N GLU A 39 8.57 7.03 0.82
CA GLU A 39 9.27 7.58 -0.35
C GLU A 39 10.35 6.64 -0.93
N GLY A 40 11.13 5.97 -0.07
CA GLY A 40 12.12 5.00 -0.53
C GLY A 40 11.48 3.80 -1.25
N LEU A 41 10.30 3.37 -0.80
CA LEU A 41 9.54 2.30 -1.43
C LEU A 41 8.94 2.76 -2.77
N LYS A 42 8.27 3.93 -2.78
CA LYS A 42 7.71 4.55 -3.99
C LYS A 42 8.77 4.68 -5.09
N LEU A 43 9.94 5.20 -4.74
CA LEU A 43 11.04 5.33 -5.68
C LEU A 43 11.44 3.96 -6.25
N SER A 44 11.59 2.95 -5.38
CA SER A 44 12.01 1.61 -5.78
C SER A 44 11.01 0.96 -6.75
N TYR A 45 9.71 1.02 -6.47
CA TYR A 45 8.68 0.44 -7.33
C TYR A 45 8.55 1.17 -8.66
N ARG A 46 8.63 2.50 -8.65
CA ARG A 46 8.61 3.31 -9.88
C ARG A 46 9.82 3.02 -10.76
N MET A 47 11.01 2.91 -10.16
CA MET A 47 12.22 2.52 -10.90
C MET A 47 12.09 1.12 -11.48
N TRP A 48 11.49 0.18 -10.74
CA TRP A 48 11.22 -1.16 -11.26
C TRP A 48 10.28 -1.13 -12.47
N GLY A 49 9.20 -0.36 -12.38
CA GLY A 49 8.23 -0.20 -13.48
C GLY A 49 8.77 0.58 -14.69
N SER A 50 9.74 1.47 -14.51
CA SER A 50 10.30 2.27 -15.62
C SER A 50 11.49 1.62 -16.33
N HIS A 51 12.17 0.67 -15.69
CA HIS A 51 13.36 0.01 -16.25
C HIS A 51 13.11 -1.43 -16.70
N SER A 52 11.85 -1.82 -16.89
CA SER A 52 11.44 -3.14 -17.37
C SER A 52 10.64 -2.99 -18.67
N GLU A 53 11.04 -3.71 -19.72
CA GLU A 53 10.44 -3.58 -21.07
C GLU A 53 8.93 -3.90 -21.10
N ASN A 54 8.51 -5.01 -20.47
CA ASN A 54 7.14 -5.51 -20.53
C ASN A 54 6.44 -5.57 -19.16
N MET A 55 6.94 -4.86 -18.15
CA MET A 55 6.34 -4.90 -16.80
C MET A 55 6.11 -3.51 -16.25
N HIS A 56 4.85 -3.20 -15.96
CA HIS A 56 4.43 -1.85 -15.60
C HIS A 56 3.79 -1.81 -14.21
N LEU A 57 4.16 -0.78 -13.45
CA LEU A 57 3.55 -0.48 -12.17
C LEU A 57 2.14 0.09 -12.42
N MET A 58 1.11 -0.68 -12.11
CA MET A 58 -0.29 -0.29 -12.32
C MET A 58 -0.87 0.53 -11.17
N GLY A 59 -0.35 0.34 -9.95
CA GLY A 59 -0.82 1.06 -8.77
C GLY A 59 -0.02 0.79 -7.51
N GLU A 60 -0.02 1.78 -6.63
CA GLU A 60 0.69 1.80 -5.35
C GLU A 60 -0.30 2.14 -4.22
N PHE A 61 -0.57 1.18 -3.33
CA PHE A 61 -1.45 1.34 -2.18
C PHE A 61 -0.62 1.38 -0.90
N PHE A 62 -0.70 2.48 -0.16
CA PHE A 62 0.00 2.68 1.11
C PHE A 62 -0.99 2.75 2.25
N LEU A 63 -1.11 1.67 3.01
CA LEU A 63 -1.97 1.58 4.18
C LEU A 63 -1.27 2.24 5.38
N THR A 64 -1.79 3.39 5.80
CA THR A 64 -1.35 4.16 6.97
C THR A 64 -2.09 3.73 8.24
N ALA A 65 -1.43 3.90 9.40
CA ALA A 65 -1.98 3.61 10.72
C ALA A 65 -2.49 2.15 10.86
N ALA A 66 -1.75 1.21 10.28
CA ALA A 66 -2.19 -0.19 10.17
C ALA A 66 -2.36 -0.90 11.53
N GLU A 67 -1.60 -0.48 12.55
CA GLU A 67 -1.64 -1.09 13.88
C GLU A 67 -2.97 -0.84 14.61
N ILE A 68 -3.56 0.33 14.41
CA ILE A 68 -4.81 0.70 15.10
C ILE A 68 -6.05 0.27 14.31
N ILE A 69 -5.92 0.00 13.01
CA ILE A 69 -7.08 -0.29 12.16
C ILE A 69 -7.82 -1.55 12.60
N VAL A 70 -7.17 -2.47 13.33
CA VAL A 70 -7.79 -3.69 13.87
C VAL A 70 -8.80 -3.41 15.00
N GLN A 71 -8.76 -2.23 15.62
CA GLN A 71 -9.65 -1.91 16.74
C GLN A 71 -11.10 -1.75 16.26
N PRO A 72 -12.12 -2.18 17.04
CA PRO A 72 -13.52 -2.14 16.62
C PRO A 72 -14.01 -0.77 16.15
N VAL A 73 -13.54 0.32 16.77
CA VAL A 73 -13.89 1.70 16.40
C VAL A 73 -13.51 2.06 14.94
N TYR A 74 -12.54 1.36 14.35
CA TYR A 74 -12.11 1.56 12.97
C TYR A 74 -12.74 0.56 11.97
N GLU A 75 -13.81 -0.14 12.35
CA GLU A 75 -14.51 -1.09 11.46
C GLU A 75 -14.93 -0.44 10.14
N GLY A 76 -15.48 0.77 10.18
CA GLY A 76 -15.87 1.50 8.96
C GLY A 76 -14.70 1.69 8.00
N ARG A 77 -13.52 2.07 8.52
CA ARG A 77 -12.30 2.23 7.71
C ARG A 77 -11.79 0.90 7.18
N ARG A 78 -11.79 -0.17 7.98
CA ARG A 78 -11.43 -1.52 7.50
C ARG A 78 -12.31 -1.99 6.36
N ASN A 79 -13.62 -1.82 6.50
CA ASN A 79 -14.59 -2.22 5.48
C ASN A 79 -14.41 -1.40 4.20
N MET A 80 -14.19 -0.08 4.33
CA MET A 80 -13.84 0.78 3.19
C MET A 80 -12.58 0.29 2.46
N ILE A 81 -11.49 -0.01 3.19
CA ILE A 81 -10.25 -0.50 2.59
C ILE A 81 -10.46 -1.85 1.90
N LYS A 82 -11.20 -2.76 2.51
CA LYS A 82 -11.58 -4.03 1.90
C LYS A 82 -12.34 -3.83 0.59
N ASP A 83 -13.32 -2.93 0.58
CA ASP A 83 -14.11 -2.62 -0.61
C ASP A 83 -13.26 -1.98 -1.71
N VAL A 84 -12.31 -1.10 -1.34
CA VAL A 84 -11.32 -0.54 -2.27
C VAL A 84 -10.48 -1.64 -2.90
N CYS A 85 -9.90 -2.56 -2.11
CA CYS A 85 -9.11 -3.66 -2.64
C CYS A 85 -9.90 -4.55 -3.62
N ILE A 86 -11.18 -4.83 -3.32
CA ILE A 86 -12.06 -5.60 -4.21
C ILE A 86 -12.29 -4.83 -5.53
N LYS A 87 -12.61 -3.54 -5.45
CA LYS A 87 -12.81 -2.68 -6.64
C LYS A 87 -11.54 -2.58 -7.48
N THR A 88 -10.38 -2.42 -6.85
CA THR A 88 -9.08 -2.42 -7.52
C THR A 88 -8.84 -3.72 -8.25
N GLY A 89 -9.04 -4.87 -7.59
CA GLY A 89 -8.92 -6.19 -8.23
C GLY A 89 -9.79 -6.32 -9.48
N LYS A 90 -11.04 -5.84 -9.39
CA LYS A 90 -11.98 -5.82 -10.52
C LYS A 90 -11.48 -4.93 -11.67
N GLN A 91 -11.02 -3.72 -11.39
CA GLN A 91 -10.53 -2.80 -12.42
C GLN A 91 -9.27 -3.34 -13.12
N ILE A 92 -8.37 -3.98 -12.39
CA ILE A 92 -7.17 -4.61 -12.98
C ILE A 92 -7.57 -5.68 -13.99
N VAL A 93 -8.46 -6.60 -13.59
CA VAL A 93 -8.86 -7.74 -14.43
C VAL A 93 -9.70 -7.30 -15.63
N GLU A 94 -10.64 -6.38 -15.43
CA GLU A 94 -11.59 -6.00 -16.47
C GLU A 94 -11.08 -4.89 -17.40
N GLN A 95 -10.25 -3.98 -16.88
CA GLN A 95 -9.90 -2.72 -17.56
C GLN A 95 -8.39 -2.53 -17.76
N GLY A 96 -7.56 -3.33 -17.08
CA GLY A 96 -6.10 -3.17 -17.13
C GLY A 96 -5.62 -1.82 -16.57
N LYS A 97 -6.43 -1.15 -15.74
CA LYS A 97 -6.14 0.19 -15.19
C LYS A 97 -6.65 0.27 -13.76
N ILE A 98 -6.12 1.19 -12.97
CA ILE A 98 -6.55 1.46 -11.59
C ILE A 98 -6.85 2.95 -11.46
N ASP A 99 -8.00 3.26 -10.87
CA ASP A 99 -8.38 4.64 -10.55
C ASP A 99 -7.50 5.19 -9.41
N GLN A 100 -7.02 6.42 -9.58
CA GLN A 100 -6.17 7.09 -8.60
C GLN A 100 -6.90 7.33 -7.28
N ASP A 101 -8.21 7.56 -7.32
CA ASP A 101 -9.01 7.80 -6.12
C ASP A 101 -9.04 6.58 -5.19
N LEU A 102 -8.96 5.36 -5.75
CA LEU A 102 -8.85 4.14 -4.96
C LEU A 102 -7.52 4.08 -4.19
N MET A 103 -6.42 4.50 -4.82
CA MET A 103 -5.11 4.54 -4.16
C MET A 103 -5.10 5.58 -3.03
N LEU A 104 -5.69 6.76 -3.26
CA LEU A 104 -5.77 7.83 -2.26
C LEU A 104 -6.66 7.47 -1.08
N ALA A 105 -7.77 6.76 -1.31
CA ALA A 105 -8.69 6.34 -0.25
C ALA A 105 -8.02 5.47 0.83
N VAL A 106 -7.03 4.65 0.46
CA VAL A 106 -6.30 3.80 1.43
C VAL A 106 -5.27 4.60 2.24
N GLN A 107 -4.73 5.68 1.65
CA GLN A 107 -3.68 6.51 2.24
C GLN A 107 -4.21 7.42 3.35
N ASP A 108 -5.47 7.82 3.26
CA ASP A 108 -6.12 8.64 4.30
C ASP A 108 -6.22 7.85 5.61
N SER A 109 -5.50 8.34 6.62
CA SER A 109 -5.46 7.73 7.95
C SER A 109 -6.76 7.94 8.73
N THR A 110 -7.59 8.92 8.32
CA THR A 110 -8.79 9.40 9.03
C THR A 110 -8.55 9.86 10.47
N VAL A 111 -7.30 9.86 10.91
CA VAL A 111 -6.86 10.25 12.26
C VAL A 111 -5.78 11.31 12.14
N SER A 112 -5.82 12.32 12.99
CA SER A 112 -4.73 13.30 13.04
C SER A 112 -3.46 12.66 13.60
N LYS A 113 -2.29 13.23 13.29
CA LYS A 113 -1.01 12.75 13.83
C LYS A 113 -0.98 12.79 15.35
N GLU A 114 -1.56 13.84 15.94
CA GLU A 114 -1.66 14.03 17.39
C GLU A 114 -2.54 12.94 18.02
N THR A 115 -3.66 12.61 17.37
CA THR A 115 -4.55 11.53 17.83
C THR A 115 -3.85 10.18 17.74
N PHE A 116 -3.14 9.93 16.64
CA PHE A 116 -2.38 8.70 16.44
C PHE A 116 -1.26 8.56 17.49
N GLN A 117 -0.51 9.62 17.73
CA GLN A 117 0.54 9.66 18.76
C GLN A 117 -0.04 9.37 20.15
N MET A 118 -1.11 10.08 20.54
CA MET A 118 -1.77 9.86 21.83
C MET A 118 -2.22 8.41 22.00
N GLN A 119 -2.79 7.78 20.96
CA GLN A 119 -3.21 6.39 20.99
C GLN A 119 -2.03 5.43 21.12
N ALA A 120 -0.93 5.69 20.40
CA ALA A 120 0.29 4.90 20.51
C ALA A 120 0.91 5.03 21.91
N ASP A 121 1.00 6.25 22.46
CA ASP A 121 1.53 6.50 23.79
C ASP A 121 0.69 5.77 24.85
N MET A 122 -0.65 5.89 24.80
CA MET A 122 -1.55 5.14 25.69
C MET A 122 -1.37 3.62 25.57
N PHE A 123 -1.18 3.11 24.36
CA PHE A 123 -0.94 1.69 24.12
C PHE A 123 0.33 1.21 24.83
N TRP A 124 1.44 1.95 24.66
CA TRP A 124 2.74 1.60 25.24
C TRP A 124 2.84 1.86 26.74
N GLU A 125 2.13 2.87 27.27
CA GLU A 125 2.06 3.19 28.70
C GLU A 125 1.20 2.19 29.49
N SER A 126 0.19 1.60 28.84
CA SER A 126 -0.58 0.53 29.48
C SER A 126 0.35 -0.67 29.76
N LEU A 127 0.48 -1.08 31.02
CA LEU A 127 1.33 -2.20 31.50
C LEU A 127 1.03 -3.57 30.82
N ASP A 128 0.01 -3.60 29.95
CA ASP A 128 -0.48 -4.76 29.22
C ASP A 128 -0.33 -4.62 27.69
N GLY A 129 0.26 -3.53 27.17
CA GLY A 129 0.22 -3.16 25.75
C GLY A 129 0.55 -4.30 24.78
N LYS A 130 1.52 -5.16 25.09
CA LYS A 130 1.81 -6.37 24.29
C LYS A 130 0.93 -7.58 24.58
N LYS A 131 0.51 -7.78 25.83
CA LYS A 131 -0.18 -9.00 26.27
C LYS A 131 -1.68 -8.95 25.95
N SER A 132 -2.32 -7.80 26.16
CA SER A 132 -3.75 -7.61 25.87
C SER A 132 -4.01 -7.56 24.37
N PHE A 133 -3.18 -6.85 23.60
CA PHE A 133 -3.29 -6.71 22.14
C PHE A 133 -3.29 -8.07 21.43
N LEU A 134 -2.33 -8.95 21.74
CA LEU A 134 -2.27 -10.28 21.13
C LEU A 134 -3.46 -11.17 21.48
N SER A 135 -4.16 -10.91 22.58
CA SER A 135 -5.30 -11.72 23.03
C SER A 135 -6.64 -11.29 22.43
N SER A 136 -6.77 -10.05 21.97
CA SER A 136 -8.02 -9.43 21.53
C SER A 136 -8.12 -9.17 20.03
N ILE A 137 -7.03 -9.36 19.28
CA ILE A 137 -7.05 -9.22 17.81
C ILE A 137 -7.89 -10.36 17.21
N PRO A 138 -8.92 -10.03 16.40
CA PRO A 138 -9.59 -11.03 15.57
C PRO A 138 -8.56 -11.69 14.66
N LYS A 139 -8.44 -13.03 14.75
CA LYS A 139 -7.59 -13.77 13.81
C LYS A 139 -8.16 -13.59 12.40
N ILE A 140 -7.34 -13.00 11.53
CA ILE A 140 -7.62 -12.82 10.10
C ILE A 140 -7.49 -14.18 9.41
#